data_AF-A0A8R7PEW2-F1
#
_entry.id   AF-A0A8R7PEW2-F1
#
_cell.length_a   1.000
_cell.length_b   1.000
_cell.length_c   1.000
_cell.angle_alpha   90.00
_cell.angle_beta   90.00
_cell.angle_gamma   90.00
#
_symmetry.space_group_name_H-M   'P 1'
#
loop_
_entity.id
_entity.type
_entity.pdbx_description
1 polymer ?
#
loop_
_entity_poly.entity_id
_entity_poly.type
_entity_poly.pdbx_seq_one_letter_code
_entity_poly.pdbx_strand_id
1 'polypeptide(L)'
;MPHSPACPLCDQEPETISHLLLGCVFARQVWSAITGNWGKPQWTPTHGAKLVQWWTSLNVETRMRKEAWTVITLVAWTIWKHRNDVVFN
;
A
#
# COMPACT_ATOMS: atom_id res chain seq x y z
N MET A 1 -11.88 -17.96 -17.42
CA MET A 1 -10.83 -17.17 -18.10
C MET A 1 -9.56 -17.27 -17.27
N PRO A 2 -8.37 -17.41 -17.87
CA PRO A 2 -7.14 -17.39 -17.09
C PRO A 2 -6.97 -16.00 -16.46
N HIS A 3 -6.60 -15.96 -15.19
CA HIS A 3 -6.27 -14.74 -14.47
C HIS A 3 -5.10 -14.06 -15.19
N SER A 4 -5.23 -12.76 -15.49
CA SER A 4 -4.08 -11.97 -15.94
C SER A 4 -3.03 -11.97 -14.83
N PRO A 5 -1.73 -12.17 -15.14
CA PRO A 5 -0.68 -12.04 -14.14
C PRO A 5 -0.48 -10.57 -13.72
N ALA A 6 -1.08 -9.61 -14.43
CA ALA A 6 -0.99 -8.19 -14.11
C ALA A 6 -1.79 -7.82 -12.86
N CYS A 7 -1.36 -6.77 -12.18
CA CYS A 7 -2.04 -6.19 -11.03
C CYS A 7 -3.45 -5.71 -11.42
N PRO A 8 -4.52 -6.23 -10.80
CA PRO A 8 -5.90 -5.91 -11.19
C PRO A 8 -6.29 -4.46 -10.90
N LEU A 9 -5.51 -3.73 -10.10
CA LEU A 9 -5.78 -2.34 -9.76
C LEU A 9 -5.18 -1.32 -10.77
N CYS A 10 -4.15 -1.70 -11.52
CA CYS A 10 -3.49 -0.78 -12.46
C CYS A 10 -3.17 -1.36 -13.84
N ASP A 11 -3.19 -2.68 -14.00
CA ASP A 11 -2.94 -3.42 -15.25
C ASP A 11 -1.58 -3.11 -15.92
N GLN A 12 -0.58 -2.64 -15.14
CA GLN A 12 0.72 -2.19 -15.67
C GLN A 12 1.87 -3.18 -15.43
N GLU A 13 1.83 -3.93 -14.33
CA GLU A 13 2.93 -4.79 -13.87
C GLU A 13 2.39 -6.06 -13.22
N PRO A 14 3.23 -7.12 -13.11
CA PRO A 14 2.84 -8.34 -12.42
C PRO A 14 2.34 -8.11 -10.99
N GLU A 15 1.28 -8.80 -10.61
CA GLU A 15 0.78 -8.76 -9.23
C GLU A 15 1.81 -9.39 -8.29
N THR A 16 2.42 -8.56 -7.45
CA THR A 16 3.20 -8.99 -6.28
C THR A 16 2.67 -8.28 -5.06
N ILE A 17 2.87 -8.84 -3.86
CA ILE A 17 2.39 -8.19 -2.64
C ILE A 17 3.00 -6.79 -2.43
N SER A 18 4.27 -6.60 -2.83
CA SER A 18 4.93 -5.29 -2.74
C SER A 18 4.38 -4.31 -3.77
N HIS A 19 4.17 -4.75 -5.02
CA HIS A 19 3.54 -3.90 -6.02
C HIS A 19 2.10 -3.56 -5.61
N LEU A 20 1.27 -4.57 -5.30
CA LEU A 20 -0.14 -4.37 -4.95
C LEU A 20 -0.35 -3.40 -3.78
N LEU A 21 0.41 -3.57 -2.69
CA LEU A 21 0.21 -2.77 -1.48
C LEU A 21 0.95 -1.44 -1.49
N LEU A 22 2.07 -1.32 -2.24
CA LEU A 22 2.94 -0.15 -2.17
C LEU A 22 3.26 0.46 -3.55
N GLY A 23 3.64 -0.35 -4.53
CA GLY A 23 4.17 0.12 -5.82
C GLY A 23 3.12 0.58 -6.84
N CYS A 24 1.95 -0.05 -6.81
CA CYS A 24 0.81 0.20 -7.67
C CYS A 24 0.43 1.68 -7.63
N VAL A 25 0.15 2.29 -8.79
CA VAL A 25 -0.21 3.71 -8.85
C VAL A 25 -1.44 4.03 -7.99
N PHE A 26 -2.43 3.14 -7.94
CA PHE A 26 -3.58 3.27 -7.05
C PHE A 26 -3.15 3.28 -5.58
N ALA A 27 -2.34 2.29 -5.16
CA ALA A 27 -1.85 2.21 -3.79
C ALA A 27 -1.02 3.45 -3.40
N ARG A 28 -0.14 3.93 -4.28
CA ARG A 28 0.66 5.14 -4.04
C ARG A 28 -0.20 6.39 -3.87
N GLN A 29 -1.31 6.53 -4.60
CA GLN A 29 -2.24 7.64 -4.39
C GLN A 29 -2.89 7.57 -3.00
N VAL A 30 -3.34 6.38 -2.58
CA VAL A 30 -3.88 6.17 -1.23
C VAL A 30 -2.84 6.54 -0.17
N TRP A 31 -1.62 6.04 -0.28
CA TRP A 31 -0.54 6.37 0.66
C TRP A 31 -0.15 7.84 0.66
N SER A 32 -0.13 8.49 -0.52
CA SER A 32 0.15 9.92 -0.63
C SER A 32 -0.90 10.75 0.13
N ALA A 33 -2.18 10.39 0.02
CA ALA A 33 -3.24 11.04 0.78
C ALA A 33 -3.09 10.84 2.30
N ILE A 34 -2.87 9.61 2.74
CA ILE A 34 -2.73 9.27 4.18
C ILE A 34 -1.50 9.96 4.78
N THR A 35 -0.34 9.82 4.15
CA THR A 35 0.92 10.36 4.66
C THR A 35 0.99 11.89 4.53
N GLY A 36 0.35 12.46 3.51
CA GLY A 36 0.15 13.90 3.37
C GLY A 36 -0.67 14.48 4.52
N ASN A 37 -1.79 13.83 4.87
CA ASN A 37 -2.62 14.22 6.01
C ASN A 37 -1.87 14.09 7.37
N TRP A 38 -0.88 13.21 7.45
CA TRP A 38 0.00 13.09 8.63
C TRP A 38 1.16 14.08 8.65
N GLY A 39 1.32 14.91 7.62
CA GLY A 39 2.49 15.79 7.49
C GLY A 39 3.80 15.01 7.35
N LYS A 40 3.75 13.76 6.88
CA LYS A 40 4.91 12.89 6.68
C LYS A 40 4.98 12.36 5.23
N PRO A 41 4.96 13.22 4.20
CA PRO A 41 4.96 12.78 2.79
C PRO A 41 6.14 11.88 2.42
N GLN A 42 7.27 11.99 3.14
CA GLN A 42 8.44 11.12 3.00
C GLN A 42 8.18 9.65 3.33
N TRP A 43 7.05 9.32 3.97
CA TRP A 43 6.63 7.94 4.22
C TRP A 43 5.90 7.32 3.03
N THR A 44 5.58 8.08 1.98
CA THR A 44 4.92 7.55 0.79
C THR A 44 5.82 6.50 0.14
N PRO A 45 5.33 5.26 -0.11
CA PRO A 45 6.12 4.25 -0.81
C PRO A 45 6.44 4.68 -2.24
N THR A 46 7.62 4.30 -2.70
CA THR A 46 8.01 4.44 -4.11
C THR A 46 7.50 3.26 -4.93
N HIS A 47 7.52 3.41 -6.25
CA HIS A 47 7.09 2.38 -7.21
C HIS A 47 7.79 1.02 -6.98
N GLY A 48 9.10 1.02 -6.72
CA GLY A 48 9.90 -0.19 -6.46
C GLY A 48 10.04 -0.56 -4.97
N ALA A 49 9.22 -0.01 -4.08
CA ALA A 49 9.35 -0.28 -2.65
C ALA A 49 9.03 -1.73 -2.31
N LYS A 50 9.88 -2.37 -1.51
CA LYS A 50 9.62 -3.69 -0.93
C LYS A 50 8.88 -3.56 0.39
N LEU A 51 7.85 -4.38 0.60
CA LEU A 51 6.96 -4.29 1.77
C LEU A 51 7.71 -4.23 3.09
N VAL A 52 8.59 -5.21 3.35
CA VAL A 52 9.33 -5.30 4.61
C VAL A 52 10.26 -4.10 4.80
N GLN A 53 11.00 -3.71 3.75
CA GLN A 53 11.96 -2.62 3.83
C GLN A 53 11.28 -1.28 4.11
N TRP A 54 10.18 -1.00 3.42
CA TRP A 54 9.36 0.18 3.66
C TRP A 54 8.78 0.15 5.08
N TRP A 55 8.20 -0.97 5.51
CA TRP A 55 7.63 -1.10 6.85
C TRP A 55 8.66 -0.80 7.95
N THR A 56 9.88 -1.36 7.83
CA THR A 56 10.93 -1.17 8.83
C THR A 56 11.61 0.21 8.78
N SER A 57 11.47 0.96 7.67
CA SER A 57 12.08 2.29 7.55
C SER A 57 11.23 3.40 8.16
N LEU A 58 9.95 3.14 8.49
CA LEU A 58 9.07 4.13 9.10
C LEU A 58 9.50 4.45 10.54
N ASN A 59 10.05 5.64 10.73
CA ASN A 59 10.43 6.14 12.05
C ASN A 59 9.22 6.71 12.79
N VAL A 60 8.43 5.83 13.40
CA VAL A 60 7.22 6.19 14.15
C VAL A 60 7.56 6.54 15.60
N GLU A 61 7.18 7.75 16.01
CA GLU A 61 7.29 8.22 17.39
C GLU A 61 6.60 7.28 18.37
N THR A 62 7.26 6.93 19.47
CA THR A 62 6.80 5.92 20.43
C THR A 62 5.39 6.21 20.95
N ARG A 63 5.05 7.48 21.17
CA ARG A 63 3.72 7.92 21.66
C ARG A 63 2.58 7.60 20.67
N MET A 64 2.84 7.73 19.37
CA MET A 64 1.84 7.51 18.31
C MET A 64 1.95 6.14 17.64
N ARG A 65 2.88 5.30 18.11
CA ARG A 65 3.23 4.02 17.48
C ARG A 65 2.02 3.12 17.24
N LYS A 66 1.16 2.98 18.25
CA LYS A 66 -0.02 2.12 18.17
C LYS A 66 -0.98 2.62 17.08
N GLU A 67 -1.33 3.90 17.12
CA GLU A 67 -2.26 4.52 16.18
C GLU A 67 -1.76 4.46 14.74
N ALA A 68 -0.49 4.81 14.52
CA ALA A 68 0.13 4.75 13.21
C ALA A 68 0.13 3.33 12.64
N TRP A 69 0.53 2.32 13.43
CA TRP A 69 0.51 0.94 12.96
C TRP A 69 -0.90 0.43 12.68
N THR A 70 -1.89 0.83 13.49
CA THR A 70 -3.29 0.52 13.23
C THR A 70 -3.72 1.08 11.87
N VAL A 71 -3.48 2.37 11.60
CA VAL A 71 -3.88 2.96 10.32
C VAL A 71 -3.12 2.35 9.15
N ILE A 72 -1.79 2.16 9.26
CA ILE A 72 -0.99 1.54 8.20
C ILE A 72 -1.51 0.13 7.87
N THR A 73 -1.80 -0.67 8.89
CA THR A 73 -2.36 -2.02 8.72
C THR A 73 -3.74 -1.98 8.09
N LEU A 74 -4.61 -1.07 8.53
CA LEU A 74 -5.96 -0.90 7.98
C LEU A 74 -5.94 -0.46 6.52
N VAL A 75 -5.05 0.46 6.14
CA VAL A 75 -4.89 0.91 4.76
C VAL A 75 -4.45 -0.24 3.87
N ALA A 76 -3.40 -0.98 4.26
CA ALA A 76 -2.93 -2.15 3.53
C ALA A 76 -4.02 -3.22 3.38
N TRP A 77 -4.77 -3.50 4.45
CA TRP A 77 -5.89 -4.44 4.41
C TRP A 77 -7.05 -3.96 3.53
N THR A 78 -7.33 -2.66 3.53
CA THR A 78 -8.39 -2.07 2.69
C THR A 78 -8.04 -2.16 1.21
N ILE A 79 -6.78 -1.89 0.85
CA ILE A 79 -6.27 -2.08 -0.53
C ILE A 79 -6.41 -3.55 -0.94
N TRP A 80 -5.99 -4.47 -0.07
CA TRP A 80 -6.13 -5.91 -0.33
C TRP A 80 -7.59 -6.33 -0.50
N LYS A 81 -8.49 -5.84 0.36
CA LYS A 81 -9.92 -6.11 0.26
C LYS A 81 -10.49 -5.59 -1.05
N HIS A 82 -10.15 -4.36 -1.44
CA HIS A 82 -10.62 -3.79 -2.70
C HIS A 82 -10.14 -4.60 -3.90
N ARG A 83 -8.87 -5.04 -3.90
CA ARG A 83 -8.35 -5.96 -4.91
C ARG A 83 -9.16 -7.25 -4.99
N ASN A 84 -9.54 -7.84 -3.86
CA ASN A 84 -10.33 -9.07 -3.87
C ASN A 84 -11.74 -8.82 -4.42
N ASP A 85 -12.36 -7.69 -4.09
CA ASP A 85 -13.64 -7.29 -4.66
C ASP A 85 -13.56 -7.19 -6.20
N VAL A 86 -12.52 -6.54 -6.73
CA VAL A 86 -12.27 -6.43 -8.19
C VAL A 86 -12.09 -7.79 -8.89
N VAL A 87 -11.54 -8.79 -8.19
CA VAL A 87 -11.23 -10.11 -8.78
C VAL A 87 -12.40 -11.10 -8.66
N PHE A 88 -13.22 -10.99 -7.62
CA PHE A 88 -14.21 -12.01 -7.26
C PHE A 88 -15.67 -11.57 -7.35
N ASN A 89 -15.94 -10.29 -7.56
CA ASN A 89 -17.28 -9.70 -7.64
C ASN A 89 -17.52 -9.12 -9.05
#